data_AF-A0A2G4IAP1-F1
#
_entry.id   AF-A0A2G4IAP1-F1
#
_cell.length_a   1.000
_cell.length_b   1.000
_cell.length_c   1.000
_cell.angle_alpha   90.00
_cell.angle_beta   90.00
_cell.angle_gamma   90.00
#
_symmetry.space_group_name_H-M   'P 1'
#
loop_
_entity.id
_entity.type
_entity.pdbx_description
1 polymer ?
#
loop_
_entity_poly.entity_id
_entity_poly.type
_entity_poly.pdbx_seq_one_letter_code
_entity_poly.pdbx_strand_id
1 'polypeptide(L)'
;MSVEVIGEAVDQLDHQLVKEAAAAVLHYFKVERKQTIVTIGEFTAALEEVLRGLGLIVNSTQPKPALALAGPVAETRLDELAEETGDGGELLFFPRLREEMRQQLSQSPRLVRFNGLHDCVKRLVGARRWCGRCRMMSDQIVGYLRQCLDENHRTDCALVVT
;
A
#
# COMPACT_ATOMS: atom_id res chain seq x y z
N MET A 1 23.69 31.74 -2.17
CA MET A 1 22.36 32.36 -2.04
C MET A 1 21.38 31.32 -2.56
N SER A 2 20.56 30.79 -1.65
CA SER A 2 19.41 29.87 -1.84
C SER A 2 19.65 28.63 -2.72
N VAL A 3 19.94 27.49 -2.07
CA VAL A 3 19.75 26.17 -2.67
C VAL A 3 18.42 25.62 -2.15
N GLU A 4 17.41 25.59 -3.02
CA GLU A 4 16.17 24.85 -2.79
C GLU A 4 16.43 23.37 -3.11
N VAL A 5 16.33 22.53 -2.09
CA VAL A 5 16.45 21.07 -2.23
C VAL A 5 15.04 20.50 -2.32
N ILE A 6 14.60 20.19 -3.54
CA ILE A 6 13.34 19.51 -3.84
C ILE A 6 13.67 18.08 -4.29
N GLY A 7 13.31 17.12 -3.42
CA GLY A 7 13.03 15.70 -3.69
C GLY A 7 13.54 15.05 -4.98
N GLU A 8 14.83 14.75 -5.07
CA GLU A 8 15.42 13.95 -6.16
C GLU A 8 16.27 12.79 -5.60
N ALA A 9 15.67 11.94 -4.74
CA ALA A 9 16.38 10.80 -4.13
C ALA A 9 15.69 9.44 -4.35
N VAL A 10 14.89 9.30 -5.41
CA VAL A 10 14.24 8.01 -5.74
C VAL A 10 14.53 7.54 -7.17
N ASP A 11 15.10 8.37 -8.05
CA ASP A 11 15.32 8.00 -9.46
C ASP A 11 16.70 7.36 -9.76
N GLN A 12 17.57 7.24 -8.76
CA GLN A 12 18.81 6.48 -8.85
C GLN A 12 18.80 5.30 -7.88
N LEU A 13 17.83 4.40 -8.02
CA LEU A 13 18.12 3.02 -7.62
C LEU A 13 19.23 2.55 -8.56
N ASP A 14 20.49 2.63 -8.09
CA ASP A 14 21.67 2.43 -8.91
C ASP A 14 21.58 1.05 -9.60
N HIS A 15 21.30 1.07 -10.89
CA HIS A 15 21.03 -0.14 -11.69
C HIS A 15 22.25 -1.08 -11.67
N GLN A 16 23.43 -0.53 -11.36
CA GLN A 16 24.65 -1.28 -11.12
C GLN A 16 24.58 -2.04 -9.78
N LEU A 17 24.13 -1.41 -8.70
CA LEU A 17 24.00 -2.04 -7.38
C LEU A 17 23.06 -3.26 -7.42
N VAL A 18 21.93 -3.15 -8.11
CA VAL A 18 20.98 -4.27 -8.28
C VAL A 18 21.62 -5.42 -9.06
N LYS A 19 22.40 -5.11 -10.09
CA LYS A 19 23.10 -6.09 -10.92
C LYS A 19 24.20 -6.83 -10.12
N GLU A 20 24.97 -6.11 -9.32
CA GLU A 20 26.00 -6.70 -8.46
C GLU A 20 25.37 -7.58 -7.36
N ALA A 21 24.28 -7.13 -6.74
CA ALA A 21 23.53 -7.94 -5.77
C ALA A 21 22.97 -9.23 -6.40
N ALA A 22 22.39 -9.14 -7.61
CA ALA A 22 21.90 -10.31 -8.34
C ALA A 22 23.04 -11.28 -8.69
N ALA A 23 24.21 -10.78 -9.10
CA ALA A 23 25.38 -11.60 -9.39
C ALA A 23 25.89 -12.33 -8.13
N ALA A 24 25.92 -11.65 -6.98
CA ALA A 24 26.29 -12.25 -5.70
C ALA A 24 25.33 -13.38 -5.29
N VAL A 25 24.02 -13.18 -5.46
CA VAL A 25 23.01 -14.21 -5.17
C VAL A 25 23.16 -15.43 -6.09
N LEU A 26 23.35 -15.22 -7.39
CA LEU A 26 23.62 -16.32 -8.33
C LEU A 26 24.90 -17.08 -7.97
N HIS A 27 25.94 -16.35 -7.53
CA HIS A 27 27.18 -16.96 -7.08
C HIS A 27 26.99 -17.81 -5.82
N TYR A 28 26.22 -17.33 -4.84
CA TYR A 28 25.85 -18.06 -3.62
C TYR A 28 25.15 -19.39 -3.94
N PHE A 29 24.14 -19.37 -4.80
CA PHE A 29 23.44 -20.60 -5.20
C PHE A 29 24.36 -21.60 -5.92
N LYS A 30 25.25 -21.10 -6.79
CA LYS A 30 26.18 -21.92 -7.58
C LYS A 30 27.30 -22.53 -6.76
N VAL A 31 27.92 -21.76 -5.85
CA VAL A 31 29.13 -22.16 -5.14
C VAL A 31 28.82 -22.80 -3.79
N GLU A 32 27.96 -22.17 -2.99
CA GLU A 32 27.69 -22.64 -1.62
C GLU A 32 26.60 -23.71 -1.56
N ARG A 33 25.54 -23.59 -2.39
CA ARG A 33 24.45 -24.58 -2.41
C ARG A 33 24.64 -25.71 -3.42
N LYS A 34 25.63 -25.63 -4.32
CA LYS A 34 25.84 -26.56 -5.46
C LYS A 34 24.55 -26.81 -6.27
N GLN A 35 23.62 -25.86 -6.27
CA GLN A 35 22.36 -25.96 -6.99
C GLN A 35 22.53 -25.32 -8.36
N THR A 36 22.34 -26.12 -9.42
CA THR A 36 22.41 -25.64 -10.81
C THR A 36 21.07 -25.08 -11.30
N ILE A 37 19.99 -25.35 -10.57
CA ILE A 37 18.62 -24.97 -10.89
C ILE A 37 18.01 -24.35 -9.63
N VAL A 38 17.51 -23.12 -9.76
CA VAL A 38 16.88 -22.36 -8.68
C VAL A 38 15.58 -21.80 -9.23
N THR A 39 14.52 -21.82 -8.43
CA THR A 39 13.25 -21.23 -8.84
C THR A 39 13.31 -19.70 -8.82
N ILE A 40 12.49 -19.04 -9.64
CA ILE A 40 12.39 -17.58 -9.64
C ILE A 40 12.02 -17.06 -8.23
N GLY A 41 11.17 -17.79 -7.50
CA GLY A 41 10.76 -17.42 -6.13
C GLY A 41 11.92 -17.43 -5.13
N GLU A 42 12.74 -18.48 -5.14
CA GLU A 42 13.91 -18.59 -4.26
C GLU A 42 14.98 -17.55 -4.60
N PHE A 43 15.21 -17.32 -5.89
CA PHE A 43 16.14 -16.29 -6.35
C PHE A 43 15.70 -14.89 -5.92
N THR A 44 14.41 -14.58 -6.09
CA THR A 44 13.85 -13.27 -5.73
C THR A 44 13.91 -13.05 -4.21
N ALA A 45 13.59 -14.08 -3.41
CA ALA A 45 13.67 -13.99 -1.95
C ALA A 45 15.10 -13.71 -1.44
N ALA A 46 16.10 -14.41 -2.00
CA ALA A 46 17.50 -14.20 -1.64
C ALA A 46 18.00 -12.82 -2.08
N LEU A 47 17.56 -12.33 -3.25
CA LEU A 47 17.90 -10.99 -3.73
C LEU A 47 17.29 -9.89 -2.87
N GLU A 48 16.04 -10.05 -2.43
CA GLU A 48 15.40 -9.14 -1.48
C GLU A 48 16.14 -9.04 -0.15
N GLU A 49 16.65 -10.17 0.35
CA GLU A 49 17.41 -10.22 1.61
C GLU A 49 18.73 -9.44 1.51
N VAL A 50 19.48 -9.64 0.41
CA VAL A 50 20.72 -8.91 0.15
C VAL A 50 20.46 -7.41 -0.01
N LEU A 51 19.46 -7.02 -0.80
CA LEU A 51 19.11 -5.62 -1.00
C LEU A 51 18.65 -4.96 0.31
N ARG A 52 17.92 -5.68 1.16
CA ARG A 52 17.53 -5.20 2.50
C ARG A 52 18.73 -5.06 3.43
N GLY A 53 19.67 -6.01 3.39
CA GLY A 53 20.93 -5.93 4.14
C GLY A 53 21.81 -4.74 3.73
N LEU A 54 21.65 -4.27 2.49
CA LEU A 54 22.29 -3.07 1.96
C LEU A 54 21.50 -1.77 2.27
N GLY A 55 20.38 -1.86 3.00
CA GLY A 55 19.59 -0.71 3.43
C GLY A 55 18.50 -0.27 2.45
N LEU A 56 18.20 -1.06 1.41
CA LEU A 56 17.17 -0.74 0.43
C LEU A 56 15.79 -1.29 0.85
N ILE A 57 14.76 -0.46 0.67
CA ILE A 57 13.36 -0.86 0.89
C ILE A 57 12.85 -1.52 -0.39
N VAL A 58 12.90 -2.86 -0.45
CA VAL A 58 12.37 -3.63 -1.59
C VAL A 58 10.93 -4.05 -1.30
N ASN A 59 9.98 -3.39 -1.96
CA ASN A 59 8.57 -3.75 -1.91
C ASN A 59 8.29 -4.81 -2.98
N SER A 60 8.36 -6.09 -2.60
CA SER A 60 8.04 -7.19 -3.52
C SER A 60 6.57 -7.12 -3.94
N THR A 61 6.31 -7.20 -5.25
CA THR A 61 4.96 -7.20 -5.83
C THR A 61 4.26 -8.57 -5.73
N GLN A 62 4.84 -9.52 -5.00
CA GLN A 62 4.13 -10.73 -4.61
C GLN A 62 3.27 -10.44 -3.38
N PRO A 63 1.99 -10.90 -3.35
CA PRO A 63 1.14 -10.77 -2.18
C PRO A 63 1.71 -11.65 -1.07
N LYS A 64 2.64 -11.09 -0.30
CA LYS A 64 3.15 -11.70 0.91
C LYS A 64 1.96 -11.89 1.85
N PRO A 65 1.65 -13.12 2.30
CA PRO A 65 0.61 -13.29 3.30
C PRO A 65 0.99 -12.42 4.50
N ALA A 66 0.03 -11.62 4.93
CA ALA A 66 0.14 -10.57 5.94
C ALA A 66 0.53 -11.11 7.33
N LEU A 67 1.75 -11.62 7.47
CA LEU A 67 2.36 -12.00 8.73
C LEU A 67 3.63 -11.17 8.93
N ALA A 68 3.47 -9.97 9.52
CA ALA A 68 4.50 -9.30 10.33
C ALA A 68 4.08 -7.91 10.88
N LEU A 69 2.87 -7.42 10.63
CA LEU A 69 2.32 -6.27 11.38
C LEU A 69 1.48 -6.80 12.54
N ALA A 70 2.14 -7.33 13.56
CA ALA A 70 1.54 -7.73 14.84
C ALA A 70 1.17 -6.49 15.69
N GLY A 71 0.43 -5.55 15.10
CA GLY A 71 -0.24 -4.45 15.78
C GLY A 71 -1.74 -4.53 15.53
N PRO A 72 -2.57 -3.77 16.27
CA PRO A 72 -3.99 -3.69 15.98
C PRO A 72 -4.18 -3.19 14.54
N VAL A 73 -4.72 -4.07 13.69
CA VAL A 73 -5.14 -3.75 12.33
C VAL A 73 -6.60 -3.34 12.42
N ALA A 74 -6.88 -2.11 12.02
CA ALA A 74 -8.25 -1.63 11.93
C ALA A 74 -8.73 -1.89 10.50
N GLU A 75 -9.70 -2.78 10.33
CA GLU A 75 -10.23 -3.15 9.03
C GLU A 75 -11.68 -2.67 8.92
N THR A 76 -11.99 -1.96 7.83
CA THR A 76 -13.36 -1.54 7.50
C THR A 76 -13.69 -1.93 6.07
N ARG A 77 -14.91 -2.41 5.89
CA ARG A 77 -15.51 -2.63 4.58
C ARG A 77 -16.23 -1.36 4.12
N LEU A 78 -15.73 -0.74 3.06
CA LEU A 78 -16.32 0.47 2.47
C LEU A 78 -17.69 0.19 1.85
N ASP A 79 -17.95 -1.03 1.44
CA ASP A 79 -19.24 -1.47 0.93
C ASP A 79 -20.30 -1.53 2.03
N GLU A 80 -19.97 -2.02 3.23
CA GLU A 80 -20.86 -1.99 4.39
C GLU A 80 -21.16 -0.54 4.80
N LEU A 81 -20.14 0.31 4.82
CA LEU A 81 -20.30 1.74 5.10
C LEU A 81 -21.20 2.43 4.07
N ALA A 82 -21.07 2.06 2.79
CA ALA A 82 -21.92 2.57 1.72
C ALA A 82 -23.36 2.03 1.80
N GLU A 83 -23.56 0.80 2.31
CA GLU A 83 -24.89 0.25 2.58
C GLU A 83 -25.58 0.94 3.75
N GLU A 84 -24.87 1.20 4.85
CA GLU A 84 -25.39 1.96 5.99
C GLU A 84 -25.83 3.38 5.60
N THR A 85 -25.11 3.98 4.66
CA THR A 85 -25.36 5.35 4.19
C THR A 85 -26.57 5.43 3.24
N GLY A 86 -26.96 4.31 2.61
CA GLY A 86 -28.11 4.23 1.71
C GLY A 86 -28.07 5.19 0.52
N ASP A 87 -29.24 5.70 0.11
CA ASP A 87 -29.40 6.65 -1.01
C ASP A 87 -28.82 8.06 -0.74
N GLY A 88 -28.22 8.28 0.43
CA GLY A 88 -27.54 9.53 0.75
C GLY A 88 -26.32 9.83 -0.12
N GLY A 89 -25.83 8.84 -0.86
CA GLY A 89 -24.73 8.97 -1.80
C GLY A 89 -23.46 9.55 -1.14
N GLU A 90 -22.73 10.36 -1.89
CA GLU A 90 -21.47 10.98 -1.44
C GLU A 90 -21.65 11.90 -0.22
N LEU A 91 -22.78 12.61 -0.14
CA LEU A 91 -23.04 13.63 0.89
C LEU A 91 -23.08 13.06 2.31
N LEU A 92 -23.65 11.86 2.48
CA LEU A 92 -23.68 11.18 3.77
C LEU A 92 -22.48 10.24 3.96
N PHE A 93 -21.88 9.77 2.86
CA PHE A 93 -20.77 8.82 2.90
C PHE A 93 -19.48 9.45 3.45
N PHE A 94 -19.06 10.62 2.95
CA PHE A 94 -17.81 11.23 3.40
C PHE A 94 -17.80 11.59 4.90
N PRO A 95 -18.88 12.15 5.48
CA PRO A 95 -18.98 12.36 6.92
C PRO A 95 -18.90 11.05 7.72
N ARG A 96 -19.58 9.99 7.25
CA ARG A 96 -19.55 8.67 7.89
C ARG A 96 -18.16 8.04 7.83
N LEU A 97 -17.49 8.12 6.67
CA LEU A 97 -16.12 7.67 6.47
C LEU A 97 -15.13 8.41 7.37
N ARG A 98 -15.32 9.72 7.57
CA ARG A 98 -14.51 10.50 8.51
C ARG A 98 -14.64 9.98 9.94
N GLU A 99 -15.87 9.77 10.39
CA GLU A 99 -16.13 9.33 11.75
C GLU A 99 -15.55 7.94 11.99
N GLU A 100 -15.72 7.02 11.04
CA GLU A 100 -15.13 5.69 11.06
C GLU A 100 -13.60 5.76 11.13
N MET A 101 -12.98 6.58 10.27
CA MET A 101 -11.53 6.78 10.28
C MET A 101 -11.04 7.38 11.60
N ARG A 102 -11.76 8.34 12.17
CA ARG A 102 -11.43 8.94 13.48
C ARG A 102 -11.54 7.92 14.60
N GLN A 103 -12.57 7.07 14.59
CA GLN A 103 -12.74 5.99 15.57
C GLN A 103 -11.61 4.98 15.47
N GLN A 104 -11.25 4.56 14.26
CA GLN A 104 -10.12 3.66 14.05
C GLN A 104 -8.82 4.30 14.51
N LEU A 105 -8.51 5.54 14.11
CA LEU A 105 -7.29 6.24 14.52
C LEU A 105 -7.21 6.48 16.04
N SER A 106 -8.35 6.58 16.73
CA SER A 106 -8.40 6.68 18.20
C SER A 106 -7.85 5.43 18.89
N GLN A 107 -8.02 4.26 18.28
CA GLN A 107 -7.52 2.97 18.80
C GLN A 107 -6.01 2.76 18.54
N SER A 108 -5.35 3.75 17.96
CA SER A 108 -3.93 3.70 17.59
C SER A 108 -3.49 2.47 16.78
N PRO A 109 -4.17 2.16 15.66
CA PRO A 109 -3.79 1.07 14.79
C PRO A 109 -2.47 1.38 14.10
N ARG A 110 -1.70 0.33 13.81
CA ARG A 110 -0.51 0.43 12.96
C ARG A 110 -0.84 0.31 11.47
N LEU A 111 -2.03 -0.22 11.17
CA LEU A 111 -2.50 -0.44 9.82
C LEU A 111 -4.01 -0.20 9.78
N VAL A 112 -4.45 0.67 8.88
CA VAL A 112 -5.85 0.88 8.54
C VAL A 112 -6.08 0.29 7.15
N ARG A 113 -6.99 -0.69 7.07
CA ARG A 113 -7.33 -1.37 5.81
C ARG A 113 -8.79 -1.10 5.46
N PHE A 114 -8.99 -0.46 4.31
CA PHE A 114 -10.29 -0.30 3.70
C PHE A 114 -10.45 -1.28 2.54
N ASN A 115 -11.49 -2.10 2.59
CA ASN A 115 -11.79 -3.09 1.55
C ASN A 115 -13.08 -2.75 0.83
N GLY A 116 -13.22 -3.19 -0.43
CA GLY A 116 -14.47 -3.05 -1.18
C GLY A 116 -14.63 -1.68 -1.85
N LEU A 117 -13.53 -0.99 -2.13
CA LEU A 117 -13.55 0.33 -2.77
C LEU A 117 -14.31 0.31 -4.10
N HIS A 118 -14.08 -0.73 -4.90
CA HIS A 118 -14.69 -0.84 -6.23
C HIS A 118 -16.24 -0.89 -6.17
N ASP A 119 -16.80 -1.70 -5.27
CA ASP A 119 -18.25 -1.85 -5.15
C ASP A 119 -18.88 -0.64 -4.45
N CYS A 120 -18.20 -0.06 -3.47
CA CYS A 120 -18.55 1.22 -2.86
C CYS A 120 -18.67 2.34 -3.91
N VAL A 121 -17.64 2.50 -4.74
CA VAL A 121 -17.62 3.50 -5.83
C VAL A 121 -18.73 3.26 -6.85
N LYS A 122 -18.97 2.01 -7.25
CA LYS A 122 -20.06 1.70 -8.18
C LYS A 122 -21.42 2.07 -7.61
N ARG A 123 -21.63 1.84 -6.32
CA ARG A 123 -22.87 2.20 -5.62
C ARG A 123 -23.02 3.71 -5.53
N LEU A 124 -21.98 4.43 -5.09
CA LEU A 124 -21.97 5.89 -4.96
C LEU A 124 -22.24 6.60 -6.29
N VAL A 125 -21.60 6.14 -7.37
CA VAL A 125 -21.77 6.74 -8.71
C VAL A 125 -23.07 6.26 -9.38
N GLY A 126 -23.73 5.21 -8.85
CA GLY A 126 -24.90 4.57 -9.47
C GLY A 126 -24.57 3.90 -10.81
N ALA A 127 -23.32 3.50 -11.02
CA ALA A 127 -22.84 3.00 -12.31
C ALA A 127 -22.89 1.47 -12.39
N ARG A 128 -23.50 0.95 -13.46
CA ARG A 128 -23.53 -0.51 -13.73
C ARG A 128 -22.17 -1.06 -14.20
N ARG A 129 -21.37 -0.24 -14.89
CA ARG A 129 -20.02 -0.56 -15.38
C ARG A 129 -19.02 0.48 -14.91
N TRP A 130 -17.79 0.04 -14.64
CA TRP A 130 -16.69 0.93 -14.25
C TRP A 130 -16.39 1.92 -15.38
N CYS A 131 -16.49 3.22 -15.08
CA CYS A 131 -16.30 4.29 -16.06
C CYS A 131 -15.36 5.38 -15.52
N GLY A 132 -15.12 6.43 -16.32
CA GLY A 132 -14.27 7.56 -15.89
C GLY A 132 -14.72 8.19 -14.57
N ARG A 133 -16.03 8.31 -14.35
CA ARG A 133 -16.61 8.81 -13.10
C ARG A 133 -16.31 7.92 -11.90
N CYS A 134 -16.29 6.59 -12.09
CA CYS A 134 -15.89 5.65 -11.03
C CYS A 134 -14.41 5.84 -10.66
N ARG A 135 -13.52 6.02 -11.64
CA ARG A 135 -12.10 6.30 -11.36
C ARG A 135 -11.93 7.60 -10.59
N MET A 136 -12.58 8.68 -11.02
CA MET A 136 -12.53 9.96 -10.31
C MET A 136 -13.03 9.83 -8.87
N MET A 137 -14.14 9.12 -8.65
CA MET A 137 -14.68 8.89 -7.30
C MET A 137 -13.73 8.05 -6.44
N SER A 138 -13.15 7.00 -7.01
CA SER A 138 -12.12 6.19 -6.36
C SER A 138 -10.93 7.05 -5.92
N ASP A 139 -10.42 7.89 -6.81
CA ASP A 139 -9.29 8.78 -6.53
C ASP A 139 -9.65 9.82 -5.46
N GLN A 140 -10.90 10.33 -5.46
CA GLN A 140 -11.40 11.23 -4.42
C GLN A 140 -11.45 10.56 -3.05
N ILE A 141 -11.96 9.32 -2.97
CA ILE A 141 -12.03 8.56 -1.71
C ILE A 141 -10.62 8.27 -1.19
N VAL A 142 -9.72 7.79 -2.04
CA VAL A 142 -8.33 7.50 -1.64
C VAL A 142 -7.59 8.77 -1.25
N GLY A 143 -7.75 9.86 -2.01
CA GLY A 143 -7.16 11.17 -1.69
C GLY A 143 -7.66 11.71 -0.36
N TYR A 144 -8.96 11.57 -0.10
CA TYR A 144 -9.56 11.97 1.17
C TYR A 144 -9.02 11.16 2.36
N LEU A 145 -8.92 9.83 2.22
CA LEU A 145 -8.35 8.97 3.26
C LEU A 145 -6.88 9.32 3.54
N ARG A 146 -6.08 9.60 2.50
CA ARG A 146 -4.69 10.05 2.66
C ARG A 146 -4.60 11.37 3.39
N GLN A 147 -5.43 12.35 3.00
CA GLN A 147 -5.49 13.64 3.68
C GLN A 147 -5.86 13.49 5.16
N CYS A 148 -6.82 12.63 5.49
CA CYS A 148 -7.17 12.35 6.89
C CYS A 148 -6.02 11.70 7.67
N LEU A 149 -5.19 10.87 7.04
CA LEU A 149 -3.99 10.31 7.69
C LEU A 149 -2.95 11.42 7.97
N ASP A 150 -2.72 12.29 7.00
CA ASP A 150 -1.76 13.41 7.08
C ASP A 150 -2.18 14.43 8.15
N GLU A 151 -3.46 14.80 8.20
CA GLU A 151 -4.02 15.70 9.22
C GLU A 151 -3.80 15.18 10.65
N ASN A 152 -3.83 13.86 10.83
CA ASN A 152 -3.58 13.23 12.13
C ASN A 152 -2.08 13.03 12.45
N HIS A 153 -1.16 13.42 11.56
CA HIS A 153 0.29 13.35 11.72
C HIS A 153 0.81 11.97 12.17
N ARG A 154 0.15 10.89 11.74
CA ARG A 154 0.51 9.51 12.13
C ARG A 154 1.48 8.91 11.12
N THR A 155 2.77 9.19 11.29
CA THR A 155 3.84 8.57 10.49
C THR A 155 3.99 7.05 10.71
N ASP A 156 3.44 6.54 11.82
CA ASP A 156 3.54 5.13 12.21
C ASP A 156 2.31 4.28 11.80
N CYS A 157 1.41 4.83 10.99
CA CYS A 157 0.19 4.17 10.55
C CYS A 157 0.18 4.02 9.03
N ALA A 158 0.09 2.77 8.55
CA ALA A 158 -0.05 2.49 7.12
C ALA A 158 -1.53 2.49 6.71
N LEU A 159 -1.83 3.04 5.54
CA LEU A 159 -3.16 2.99 4.91
C LEU A 159 -3.14 2.06 3.71
N VAL A 160 -4.02 1.06 3.70
CA VAL A 160 -4.22 0.13 2.57
C VAL A 160 -5.67 0.22 2.11
N VAL A 161 -5.87 0.38 0.80
CA VAL A 161 -7.20 0.42 0.18
C VAL A 161 -7.26 -0.65 -0.90
N THR A 162 -8.23 -1.57 -0.80
CA THR A 162 -8.38 -2.77 -1.67
C THR A 162 -9.76 -2.86 -2.31
#